data_AF-A0A4R5UNP4-F1
#
_entry.id   AF-A0A4R5UNP4-F1
#
_cell.length_a   1.000
_cell.length_b   1.000
_cell.length_c   1.000
_cell.angle_alpha   90.00
_cell.angle_beta   90.00
_cell.angle_gamma   90.00
#
_symmetry.space_group_name_H-M   'P 1'
#
loop_
_entity.id
_entity.type
_entity.pdbx_description
1 polymer ?
#
loop_
_entity_poly.entity_id
_entity_poly.type
_entity_poly.pdbx_seq_one_letter_code
_entity_poly.pdbx_strand_id
1 'polypeptide(L)'
;MKSNTISGTTLNRRRKALGLLLACSALGSPLLSPLLATAQTLFPSQASPLPGLSDQQFGTAGTTTVTTNAGTTTGSALPSANAGTAPGTGTENESGSEAPATPTSPQASAAAERDTPFEEDLNQPYDQSLDADSGAGPIDQQEQPRVPGDPTGIRLGTFMLRPSVNQSINTEITRSGGAKLTRNYLATGIRGSLSSDWSRHSLTVTGDGTFEKDLSGGKRNFEPEGTIAADLRLDLADDTIAHVTGGYSFAREDNDDPNAVGGATEQSGVHQFNGGLSVERDLGLIRGLAALDATRYIYTDAELSGGNVISMKDRNRSGVDGRLRLGYELSPALIPFAEVAAGHTFYDRRRDSSGYERSSQSYAARSGVEFDFGEKLRGEIGTGYQVVDYDDSRLNSIDALTLDGNATWSPQRGTDVNLGLRTSVQDTTTAGESGWVEYELTAALAHEMRDNLIGRLSGSTVLRDFQGGTSDGKTWVAGAGLTWAINPYLDVTGDVEYEQSSGSDSSDQDIIRAGLGLTLKR
;
A
#
# COMPACT_ATOMS: atom_id res chain seq x y z
N MET A 1 -45.19 -12.21 -52.55
CA MET A 1 -43.80 -12.59 -52.17
C MET A 1 -43.82 -13.45 -50.91
N LYS A 2 -42.78 -14.24 -50.64
CA LYS A 2 -42.63 -14.96 -49.36
C LYS A 2 -42.02 -14.03 -48.30
N SER A 3 -42.41 -14.19 -47.05
CA SER A 3 -41.65 -13.74 -45.87
C SER A 3 -41.63 -14.90 -44.88
N ASN A 4 -40.46 -15.23 -44.34
CA ASN A 4 -40.29 -16.33 -43.40
C ASN A 4 -40.21 -15.77 -41.97
N THR A 5 -41.10 -16.21 -41.09
CA THR A 5 -40.93 -16.07 -39.64
C THR A 5 -40.08 -17.24 -39.14
N ILE A 6 -38.94 -16.97 -38.53
CA ILE A 6 -38.11 -17.97 -37.84
C ILE A 6 -37.80 -17.45 -36.44
N SER A 7 -38.28 -18.16 -35.42
CA SER A 7 -38.00 -17.85 -34.02
C SER A 7 -36.62 -18.38 -33.62
N GLY A 8 -35.75 -17.50 -33.10
CA GLY A 8 -34.45 -17.89 -32.53
C GLY A 8 -34.56 -18.25 -31.05
N THR A 9 -34.47 -19.53 -30.71
CA THR A 9 -34.34 -19.98 -29.31
C THR A 9 -32.90 -19.83 -28.82
N THR A 10 -32.67 -19.03 -27.79
CA THR A 10 -31.37 -18.94 -27.11
C THR A 10 -31.14 -20.17 -26.22
N LEU A 11 -30.02 -20.88 -26.42
CA LEU A 11 -29.68 -22.06 -25.64
C LEU A 11 -28.92 -21.70 -24.37
N ASN A 12 -29.50 -21.99 -23.20
CA ASN A 12 -28.77 -22.04 -21.95
C ASN A 12 -27.70 -23.15 -21.99
N ARG A 13 -26.44 -22.80 -21.70
CA ARG A 13 -25.32 -23.76 -21.53
C ARG A 13 -24.65 -23.63 -20.16
N ARG A 14 -25.34 -24.11 -19.11
CA ARG A 14 -24.64 -24.61 -17.92
C ARG A 14 -23.99 -25.96 -18.25
N ARG A 15 -22.69 -26.12 -18.00
CA ARG A 15 -22.05 -27.44 -17.82
C ARG A 15 -21.05 -27.38 -16.69
N LYS A 16 -21.30 -28.16 -15.63
CA LYS A 16 -20.30 -28.49 -14.62
C LYS A 16 -19.28 -29.46 -15.24
N ALA A 17 -18.02 -29.36 -14.82
CA ALA A 17 -17.04 -30.42 -14.95
C ALA A 17 -16.46 -30.68 -13.55
N LEU A 18 -16.79 -31.82 -12.95
CA LEU A 18 -16.29 -32.22 -11.64
C LEU A 18 -15.22 -33.31 -11.86
N GLY A 19 -13.96 -32.98 -11.61
CA GLY A 19 -12.82 -33.91 -11.73
C GLY A 19 -12.52 -34.54 -10.37
N LEU A 20 -12.62 -35.86 -10.27
CA LEU A 20 -12.52 -36.60 -9.00
C LEU A 20 -11.21 -37.40 -8.95
N LEU A 21 -10.43 -37.26 -7.87
CA LEU A 21 -9.36 -38.19 -7.52
C LEU A 21 -9.45 -38.63 -6.05
N LEU A 22 -9.62 -39.94 -5.88
CA LEU A 22 -9.45 -40.70 -4.63
C LEU A 22 -7.98 -41.13 -4.52
N ALA A 23 -7.44 -41.55 -3.36
CA ALA A 23 -7.81 -41.37 -1.94
C ALA A 23 -6.70 -42.00 -1.08
N CYS A 24 -6.64 -41.66 0.21
CA CYS A 24 -5.97 -42.47 1.23
C CYS A 24 -6.80 -42.52 2.52
N SER A 25 -7.07 -43.74 3.01
CA SER A 25 -7.87 -44.02 4.21
C SER A 25 -7.50 -45.41 4.76
N ALA A 26 -7.69 -45.76 6.03
CA ALA A 26 -7.79 -44.96 7.27
C ALA A 26 -7.66 -45.88 8.49
N LEU A 27 -7.06 -45.41 9.59
CA LEU A 27 -7.12 -45.94 10.96
C LEU A 27 -6.83 -44.77 11.92
N GLY A 28 -7.55 -44.49 13.00
CA GLY A 28 -8.81 -45.04 13.53
C GLY A 28 -9.49 -44.07 14.52
N SER A 29 -10.72 -44.36 14.94
CA SER A 29 -11.67 -43.44 15.61
C SER A 29 -11.55 -43.40 17.16
N PRO A 30 -12.45 -42.72 17.92
CA PRO A 30 -12.69 -41.26 17.99
C PRO A 30 -12.82 -40.71 19.46
N LEU A 31 -12.99 -39.40 19.65
CA LEU A 31 -13.74 -38.81 20.80
C LEU A 31 -14.23 -37.37 20.51
N LEU A 32 -15.04 -36.76 21.40
CA LEU A 32 -15.98 -35.69 21.07
C LEU A 32 -15.60 -34.25 21.53
N SER A 33 -15.65 -33.31 20.57
CA SER A 33 -16.35 -32.00 20.65
C SER A 33 -15.77 -30.91 21.63
N PRO A 34 -16.32 -29.67 21.72
CA PRO A 34 -15.70 -28.52 21.01
C PRO A 34 -15.59 -27.20 21.83
N LEU A 35 -15.25 -26.10 21.15
CA LEU A 35 -15.11 -24.69 21.63
C LEU A 35 -13.87 -24.45 22.54
N LEU A 36 -13.08 -23.40 22.40
CA LEU A 36 -13.23 -22.10 21.71
C LEU A 36 -12.07 -21.83 20.73
N ALA A 37 -12.37 -21.30 19.54
CA ALA A 37 -11.40 -20.62 18.69
C ALA A 37 -11.66 -19.11 18.76
N THR A 38 -10.64 -18.31 19.09
CA THR A 38 -10.75 -16.84 19.25
C THR A 38 -9.45 -16.16 18.86
N ALA A 39 -9.31 -15.74 17.59
CA ALA A 39 -8.42 -14.69 17.06
C ALA A 39 -8.55 -14.68 15.51
N GLN A 40 -7.79 -13.78 14.87
CA GLN A 40 -7.38 -13.79 13.45
C GLN A 40 -8.49 -13.44 12.45
N THR A 41 -8.42 -12.19 12.03
CA THR A 41 -9.40 -11.39 11.31
C THR A 41 -8.85 -10.08 10.66
N LEU A 42 -8.34 -9.97 9.40
CA LEU A 42 -8.04 -8.66 8.71
C LEU A 42 -8.53 -8.32 7.26
N PHE A 43 -8.60 -6.98 6.96
CA PHE A 43 -8.04 -6.17 5.80
C PHE A 43 -8.66 -4.75 5.58
N PRO A 44 -8.41 -3.95 4.49
CA PRO A 44 -7.19 -3.53 3.72
C PRO A 44 -7.08 -2.00 3.38
N SER A 45 -6.06 -1.56 2.60
CA SER A 45 -6.13 -0.38 1.68
C SER A 45 -5.15 -0.36 0.49
N GLN A 46 -5.63 0.17 -0.65
CA GLN A 46 -4.97 1.04 -1.65
C GLN A 46 -3.41 1.08 -1.75
N ALA A 47 -2.92 0.74 -2.95
CA ALA A 47 -1.71 1.26 -3.62
C ALA A 47 -0.47 1.57 -2.76
N SER A 48 0.47 0.61 -2.66
CA SER A 48 1.80 0.89 -2.12
C SER A 48 2.67 1.68 -3.10
N PRO A 49 3.68 2.44 -2.64
CA PRO A 49 4.76 2.91 -3.49
C PRO A 49 5.56 1.76 -4.12
N LEU A 50 6.25 2.08 -5.21
CA LEU A 50 7.21 1.19 -5.89
C LEU A 50 8.22 0.60 -4.88
N PRO A 51 8.62 -0.68 -5.03
CA PRO A 51 9.49 -1.35 -4.06
C PRO A 51 10.80 -0.60 -3.85
N GLY A 52 11.11 -0.33 -2.59
CA GLY A 52 12.23 0.51 -2.19
C GLY A 52 13.56 -0.03 -2.69
N LEU A 53 14.33 0.81 -3.41
CA LEU A 53 15.76 0.59 -3.57
C LEU A 53 16.44 0.73 -2.20
N SER A 54 17.39 -0.16 -1.90
CA SER A 54 17.93 -0.33 -0.54
C SER A 54 18.51 0.97 0.05
N ASP A 55 18.13 1.23 1.30
CA ASP A 55 18.48 2.43 2.09
C ASP A 55 20.01 2.59 2.33
N GLN A 56 20.80 1.57 2.00
CA GLN A 56 22.27 1.56 2.10
C GLN A 56 23.01 1.79 0.75
N GLN A 57 22.30 1.98 -0.37
CA GLN A 57 22.95 2.17 -1.69
C GLN A 57 22.63 3.48 -2.41
N PHE A 58 21.42 4.05 -2.28
CA PHE A 58 21.01 5.16 -3.15
C PHE A 58 20.33 6.34 -2.45
N GLY A 59 20.75 7.55 -2.83
CA GLY A 59 20.06 8.80 -2.52
C GLY A 59 18.75 8.92 -3.29
N THR A 60 17.71 8.24 -2.81
CA THR A 60 16.36 8.33 -3.37
C THR A 60 15.76 9.70 -3.12
N ALA A 61 15.37 10.37 -4.20
CA ALA A 61 14.54 11.56 -4.16
C ALA A 61 13.39 11.39 -5.15
N GLY A 62 12.26 12.05 -4.88
CA GLY A 62 11.25 12.33 -5.91
C GLY A 62 10.41 11.14 -6.38
N THR A 63 10.46 9.97 -5.75
CA THR A 63 9.43 8.94 -5.93
C THR A 63 8.19 9.31 -5.11
N THR A 64 7.45 10.33 -5.58
CA THR A 64 6.20 10.81 -4.97
C THR A 64 5.03 10.00 -5.50
N THR A 65 4.40 9.16 -4.68
CA THR A 65 3.13 8.50 -4.98
C THR A 65 1.94 9.46 -4.82
N VAL A 66 1.94 10.54 -5.58
CA VAL A 66 0.91 11.57 -5.52
C VAL A 66 0.12 11.59 -6.83
N THR A 67 -1.15 11.21 -6.77
CA THR A 67 -2.12 11.42 -7.84
C THR A 67 -3.33 12.13 -7.24
N THR A 68 -3.65 13.33 -7.74
CA THR A 68 -4.85 14.10 -7.34
C THR A 68 -5.42 14.90 -8.53
N ASN A 69 -6.74 15.12 -8.53
CA ASN A 69 -7.49 15.14 -9.81
C ASN A 69 -7.81 16.53 -10.43
N ALA A 70 -8.14 16.50 -11.72
CA ALA A 70 -8.57 17.63 -12.53
C ALA A 70 -10.10 17.82 -12.53
N GLY A 71 -10.60 18.69 -11.64
CA GLY A 71 -12.03 19.06 -11.61
C GLY A 71 -12.47 19.86 -12.85
N THR A 72 -13.40 19.31 -13.64
CA THR A 72 -14.00 20.00 -14.81
C THR A 72 -15.25 20.80 -14.42
N THR A 73 -15.41 22.00 -15.01
CA THR A 73 -16.56 22.90 -14.75
C THR A 73 -17.53 22.94 -15.94
N THR A 74 -18.64 22.21 -15.84
CA THR A 74 -19.72 22.21 -16.84
C THR A 74 -21.03 22.72 -16.24
N GLY A 75 -21.27 24.03 -16.40
CA GLY A 75 -22.58 24.61 -16.06
C GLY A 75 -23.67 24.12 -17.02
N SER A 76 -24.80 23.66 -16.48
CA SER A 76 -26.02 23.35 -17.23
C SER A 76 -27.25 23.93 -16.53
N ALA A 77 -28.23 24.39 -17.31
CA ALA A 77 -29.33 25.21 -16.80
C ALA A 77 -30.51 24.39 -16.26
N LEU A 78 -31.10 24.86 -15.16
CA LEU A 78 -32.35 24.36 -14.59
C LEU A 78 -33.58 24.89 -15.36
N PRO A 79 -34.54 24.03 -15.75
CA PRO A 79 -35.92 24.42 -16.01
C PRO A 79 -36.74 24.43 -14.70
N SER A 80 -37.69 25.35 -14.57
CA SER A 80 -38.43 25.59 -13.33
C SER A 80 -39.54 24.58 -13.01
N ALA A 81 -39.77 24.37 -11.71
CA ALA A 81 -41.06 23.92 -11.14
C ALA A 81 -41.39 24.79 -9.91
N ASN A 82 -42.68 24.90 -9.52
CA ASN A 82 -43.17 26.07 -8.78
C ASN A 82 -44.14 25.74 -7.61
N ALA A 83 -43.77 26.08 -6.38
CA ALA A 83 -44.61 26.34 -5.19
C ALA A 83 -43.74 26.82 -4.01
N GLY A 84 -44.17 27.65 -3.05
CA GLY A 84 -45.40 28.47 -2.99
C GLY A 84 -45.69 29.06 -1.59
N THR A 85 -45.75 30.40 -1.50
CA THR A 85 -46.56 31.18 -0.51
C THR A 85 -46.04 31.44 0.93
N ALA A 86 -45.23 32.51 1.07
CA ALA A 86 -45.49 33.66 1.99
C ALA A 86 -45.27 33.48 3.55
N PRO A 87 -45.37 34.55 4.41
CA PRO A 87 -44.18 34.97 5.21
C PRO A 87 -44.40 35.40 6.69
N GLY A 88 -43.29 35.64 7.43
CA GLY A 88 -43.24 36.38 8.70
C GLY A 88 -41.79 36.53 9.23
N THR A 89 -41.19 37.73 9.27
CA THR A 89 -41.18 38.75 10.38
C THR A 89 -40.25 38.45 11.57
N GLY A 90 -39.26 39.31 11.85
CA GLY A 90 -38.69 39.49 13.21
C GLY A 90 -37.17 39.67 13.40
N THR A 91 -36.69 40.91 13.29
CA THR A 91 -35.62 41.56 14.13
C THR A 91 -34.45 40.76 14.76
N GLU A 92 -33.26 41.01 14.21
CA GLU A 92 -31.97 41.42 14.82
C GLU A 92 -31.77 41.43 16.37
N ASN A 93 -30.58 40.93 16.80
CA ASN A 93 -29.68 41.38 17.91
C ASN A 93 -30.23 41.44 19.37
N GLU A 94 -29.42 41.35 20.45
CA GLU A 94 -28.01 41.75 20.68
C GLU A 94 -27.14 40.78 21.53
N SER A 95 -25.83 40.86 21.28
CA SER A 95 -24.65 40.85 22.20
C SER A 95 -24.71 40.23 23.62
N GLY A 96 -23.69 39.42 23.94
CA GLY A 96 -23.32 39.03 25.31
C GLY A 96 -21.89 38.48 25.37
N SER A 97 -21.06 38.99 26.29
CA SER A 97 -19.62 38.67 26.42
C SER A 97 -19.33 37.95 27.72
N GLU A 98 -18.47 36.91 27.72
CA GLU A 98 -17.49 36.72 28.80
C GLU A 98 -16.39 35.66 28.54
N ALA A 99 -15.24 35.89 29.16
CA ALA A 99 -14.08 35.02 29.38
C ALA A 99 -13.27 35.64 30.56
N PRO A 100 -12.29 34.96 31.22
CA PRO A 100 -11.71 33.63 30.96
C PRO A 100 -11.64 32.71 32.20
N ALA A 101 -11.13 31.47 32.04
CA ALA A 101 -10.58 30.68 33.16
C ALA A 101 -9.57 29.61 32.70
N THR A 102 -8.49 29.44 33.47
CA THR A 102 -7.56 28.29 33.43
C THR A 102 -7.39 27.74 34.84
N PRO A 103 -7.32 26.41 35.03
CA PRO A 103 -6.35 25.91 36.02
C PRO A 103 -5.66 24.58 35.67
N THR A 104 -4.33 24.63 35.70
CA THR A 104 -3.41 23.74 36.46
C THR A 104 -3.63 22.21 36.52
N SER A 105 -2.62 21.45 36.06
CA SER A 105 -2.46 20.00 36.24
C SER A 105 -1.86 19.59 37.60
N PRO A 106 -2.09 18.34 38.04
CA PRO A 106 -1.12 17.57 38.85
C PRO A 106 -0.64 16.27 38.13
N GLN A 107 0.37 15.59 38.70
CA GLN A 107 1.12 14.50 38.05
C GLN A 107 0.65 13.06 38.38
N ALA A 108 0.96 12.17 37.42
CA ALA A 108 1.47 10.80 37.56
C ALA A 108 0.59 9.65 38.15
N SER A 109 0.36 8.67 37.28
CA SER A 109 0.49 7.24 37.56
C SER A 109 1.09 6.53 36.32
N ALA A 110 1.60 5.31 36.46
CA ALA A 110 2.39 4.64 35.42
C ALA A 110 1.83 3.25 35.04
N ALA A 111 2.39 2.68 33.96
CA ALA A 111 2.27 1.29 33.51
C ALA A 111 0.87 0.79 33.07
N ALA A 112 0.66 0.82 31.75
CA ALA A 112 -0.21 -0.13 31.03
C ALA A 112 0.18 -0.15 29.54
N GLU A 113 1.41 -0.59 29.23
CA GLU A 113 1.79 -0.96 27.86
C GLU A 113 0.87 -2.09 27.36
N ARG A 114 0.39 -1.99 26.12
CA ARG A 114 -0.47 -2.97 25.46
C ARG A 114 -0.23 -2.98 23.96
N ASP A 115 0.10 -4.16 23.44
CA ASP A 115 0.45 -4.43 22.05
C ASP A 115 -0.79 -4.62 21.15
N THR A 116 -0.71 -4.20 19.88
CA THR A 116 -1.59 -4.58 18.75
C THR A 116 -0.86 -4.37 17.38
N PRO A 117 -0.82 -5.34 16.44
CA PRO A 117 -0.09 -5.28 15.12
C PRO A 117 -0.64 -4.37 13.91
N PHE A 118 -0.59 -4.36 12.52
CA PHE A 118 -0.38 -5.00 11.13
C PHE A 118 -1.51 -5.67 10.28
N GLU A 119 -2.11 -4.96 9.33
CA GLU A 119 -2.66 -5.62 8.13
C GLU A 119 -1.57 -5.51 7.08
N GLU A 120 -0.58 -6.39 7.24
CA GLU A 120 0.30 -6.75 6.15
C GLU A 120 -0.60 -7.50 5.15
N ASP A 121 -0.79 -6.98 3.93
CA ASP A 121 -1.59 -7.67 2.91
C ASP A 121 -1.14 -9.12 2.86
N LEU A 122 -2.07 -10.07 2.87
CA LEU A 122 -1.73 -11.49 2.78
C LEU A 122 -0.91 -11.78 1.53
N ASN A 123 -1.02 -10.92 0.52
CA ASN A 123 -0.30 -10.93 -0.75
C ASN A 123 0.89 -9.97 -0.79
N GLN A 124 1.42 -9.52 0.35
CA GLN A 124 2.81 -9.07 0.36
C GLN A 124 3.69 -10.28 0.04
N PRO A 125 4.40 -10.32 -1.11
CA PRO A 125 5.69 -10.97 -1.09
C PRO A 125 6.50 -10.29 0.02
N TYR A 126 7.30 -11.09 0.69
CA TYR A 126 8.13 -10.70 1.83
C TYR A 126 9.00 -9.47 1.47
N ASP A 127 8.54 -8.24 1.81
CA ASP A 127 9.23 -6.95 1.58
C ASP A 127 10.08 -6.52 2.78
N GLN A 128 10.14 -7.38 3.80
CA GLN A 128 11.42 -7.63 4.45
C GLN A 128 12.40 -8.06 3.35
N SER A 129 13.44 -7.28 3.06
CA SER A 129 14.54 -7.86 2.29
C SER A 129 15.09 -9.06 3.08
N LEU A 130 15.44 -10.17 2.41
CA LEU A 130 16.05 -11.37 3.04
C LEU A 130 17.46 -11.09 3.62
N ASP A 131 17.78 -9.80 3.72
CA ASP A 131 18.97 -9.14 4.16
C ASP A 131 18.57 -7.79 4.78
N ALA A 132 18.29 -7.82 6.09
CA ALA A 132 18.46 -6.69 6.99
C ALA A 132 19.47 -7.01 8.10
N ASP A 133 19.60 -8.30 8.50
CA ASP A 133 20.70 -8.78 9.38
C ASP A 133 21.14 -10.24 9.09
N SER A 134 20.84 -10.79 7.91
CA SER A 134 21.35 -12.10 7.45
C SER A 134 22.79 -12.03 6.89
N GLY A 135 23.59 -11.07 7.37
CA GLY A 135 24.86 -10.67 6.78
C GLY A 135 24.75 -9.45 5.85
N ALA A 136 23.61 -9.27 5.18
CA ALA A 136 22.91 -8.02 4.87
C ALA A 136 23.68 -6.77 4.39
N GLY A 137 24.88 -6.94 3.85
CA GLY A 137 25.54 -5.90 3.09
C GLY A 137 24.79 -5.56 1.79
N PRO A 138 25.22 -4.50 1.07
CA PRO A 138 24.92 -4.39 -0.35
C PRO A 138 25.33 -5.68 -1.08
N ILE A 139 24.75 -5.90 -2.27
CA ILE A 139 24.90 -7.16 -3.03
C ILE A 139 26.37 -7.45 -3.40
N ASP A 140 27.26 -6.45 -3.40
CA ASP A 140 28.72 -6.63 -3.29
C ASP A 140 29.15 -6.65 -1.80
N GLN A 141 29.44 -7.81 -1.20
CA GLN A 141 29.80 -7.92 0.24
C GLN A 141 31.31 -7.72 0.55
N GLN A 142 32.14 -7.26 -0.39
CA GLN A 142 33.56 -6.98 -0.14
C GLN A 142 34.01 -5.58 -0.60
N GLU A 143 34.58 -4.83 0.36
CA GLU A 143 35.13 -3.47 0.23
C GLU A 143 34.42 -2.59 -0.82
N GLN A 144 33.34 -1.92 -0.40
CA GLN A 144 32.83 -0.73 -1.10
C GLN A 144 34.01 0.12 -1.59
N PRO A 145 34.19 0.33 -2.91
CA PRO A 145 35.00 1.43 -3.39
C PRO A 145 34.44 2.70 -2.73
N ARG A 146 35.26 3.48 -2.02
CA ARG A 146 34.77 4.62 -1.23
C ARG A 146 34.15 5.69 -2.12
N VAL A 147 32.84 5.56 -2.38
CA VAL A 147 32.05 6.51 -3.15
C VAL A 147 32.07 7.85 -2.40
N PRO A 148 32.52 8.96 -3.04
CA PRO A 148 32.50 10.28 -2.42
C PRO A 148 31.08 10.88 -2.34
N GLY A 149 30.14 10.15 -1.73
CA GLY A 149 28.70 10.43 -1.81
C GLY A 149 27.83 9.91 -0.66
N ASP A 150 28.31 8.99 0.17
CA ASP A 150 27.49 8.34 1.20
C ASP A 150 27.36 9.21 2.49
N PRO A 151 26.14 9.54 2.96
CA PRO A 151 25.92 10.21 4.24
C PRO A 151 26.56 9.48 5.41
N THR A 152 27.42 10.18 6.15
CA THR A 152 28.15 9.64 7.33
C THR A 152 27.23 9.38 8.52
N GLY A 153 26.01 9.93 8.48
CA GLY A 153 25.01 9.83 9.53
C GLY A 153 25.27 10.76 10.72
N ILE A 154 24.32 10.70 11.65
CA ILE A 154 24.35 11.36 12.95
C ILE A 154 24.26 10.24 14.00
N ARG A 155 25.38 9.94 14.67
CA ARG A 155 25.39 8.90 15.71
C ARG A 155 24.73 9.43 17.00
N LEU A 156 23.66 8.76 17.43
CA LEU A 156 22.83 9.08 18.58
C LEU A 156 22.97 7.98 19.64
N GLY A 157 24.14 7.92 20.29
CA GLY A 157 24.46 6.85 21.23
C GLY A 157 24.72 5.54 20.50
N THR A 158 23.85 4.55 20.72
CA THR A 158 23.87 3.22 20.07
C THR A 158 23.01 3.14 18.80
N PHE A 159 22.80 4.28 18.14
CA PHE A 159 22.03 4.40 16.90
C PHE A 159 22.73 5.31 15.89
N MET A 160 22.45 5.10 14.60
CA MET A 160 22.85 5.96 13.50
C MET A 160 21.60 6.50 12.80
N LEU A 161 21.39 7.82 12.84
CA LEU A 161 20.34 8.52 12.10
C LEU A 161 20.91 9.02 10.77
N ARG A 162 20.32 8.65 9.64
CA ARG A 162 20.62 9.18 8.29
C ARG A 162 19.42 10.00 7.79
N PRO A 163 19.35 11.32 8.04
CA PRO A 163 18.24 12.14 7.58
C PRO A 163 18.53 12.77 6.21
N SER A 164 17.49 12.97 5.42
CA SER A 164 17.52 13.78 4.20
C SER A 164 16.26 14.64 4.05
N VAL A 165 16.41 15.76 3.35
CA VAL A 165 15.34 16.68 2.98
C VAL A 165 15.53 17.07 1.52
N ASN A 166 14.55 16.76 0.68
CA ASN A 166 14.46 17.23 -0.70
C ASN A 166 13.56 18.47 -0.77
N GLN A 167 13.98 19.46 -1.56
CA GLN A 167 13.10 20.52 -2.03
C GLN A 167 13.09 20.51 -3.55
N SER A 168 11.91 20.32 -4.14
CA SER A 168 11.69 20.34 -5.59
C SER A 168 10.70 21.41 -6.04
N ILE A 169 10.79 21.73 -7.33
CA ILE A 169 9.79 22.48 -8.10
C ILE A 169 9.30 21.59 -9.24
N ASN A 170 7.98 21.43 -9.33
CA ASN A 170 7.35 20.40 -10.15
C ASN A 170 6.24 21.01 -11.01
N THR A 171 6.00 20.39 -12.17
CA THR A 171 4.87 20.67 -13.05
C THR A 171 4.12 19.38 -13.34
N GLU A 172 2.80 19.44 -13.31
CA GLU A 172 1.88 18.32 -13.49
C GLU A 172 0.86 18.71 -14.57
N ILE A 173 0.65 17.80 -15.52
CA ILE A 173 -0.28 17.97 -16.64
C ILE A 173 -1.23 16.78 -16.65
N THR A 174 -2.37 16.95 -15.98
CA THR A 174 -3.50 16.01 -16.01
C THR A 174 -4.41 16.32 -17.19
N ARG A 175 -4.79 15.27 -17.94
CA ARG A 175 -5.77 15.31 -19.04
C ARG A 175 -6.85 14.28 -18.74
N SER A 176 -8.11 14.69 -18.83
CA SER A 176 -9.26 13.87 -18.50
C SER A 176 -10.50 14.42 -19.21
N GLY A 177 -11.37 13.57 -19.74
CA GLY A 177 -12.60 13.99 -20.41
C GLY A 177 -12.40 14.98 -21.58
N GLY A 178 -11.20 15.03 -22.18
CA GLY A 178 -10.80 16.02 -23.18
C GLY A 178 -10.40 17.40 -22.63
N ALA A 179 -10.47 17.61 -21.31
CA ALA A 179 -9.89 18.77 -20.64
C ALA A 179 -8.37 18.60 -20.43
N LYS A 180 -7.69 19.71 -20.15
CA LYS A 180 -6.28 19.73 -19.72
C LYS A 180 -6.13 20.68 -18.54
N LEU A 181 -5.75 20.14 -17.37
CA LEU A 181 -5.26 20.95 -16.25
C LEU A 181 -3.74 21.12 -16.37
N THR A 182 -3.18 22.11 -15.68
CA THR A 182 -1.74 22.23 -15.49
C THR A 182 -1.48 22.86 -14.13
N ARG A 183 -0.89 22.07 -13.24
CA ARG A 183 -0.55 22.44 -11.86
C ARG A 183 0.96 22.67 -11.78
N ASN A 184 1.38 23.63 -10.97
CA ASN A 184 2.79 23.87 -10.69
C ASN A 184 2.94 24.06 -9.20
N TYR A 185 3.86 23.33 -8.58
CA TYR A 185 3.94 23.23 -7.13
C TYR A 185 5.39 23.11 -6.65
N LEU A 186 5.59 23.39 -5.37
CA LEU A 186 6.78 23.01 -4.64
C LEU A 186 6.45 21.75 -3.83
N ALA A 187 7.36 20.78 -3.80
CA ALA A 187 7.25 19.67 -2.87
C ALA A 187 8.47 19.67 -1.94
N THR A 188 8.21 19.56 -0.64
CA THR A 188 9.23 19.33 0.38
C THR A 188 9.14 17.86 0.80
N GLY A 189 10.06 17.03 0.35
CA GLY A 189 10.19 15.65 0.80
C GLY A 189 11.11 15.57 2.02
N ILE A 190 10.74 14.78 3.02
CA ILE A 190 11.59 14.44 4.16
C ILE A 190 11.75 12.91 4.15
N ARG A 191 12.94 12.41 4.45
CA ARG A 191 13.18 10.97 4.70
C ARG A 191 14.22 10.81 5.79
N GLY A 192 14.20 9.69 6.49
CA GLY A 192 15.36 9.25 7.26
C GLY A 192 15.22 7.83 7.79
N SER A 193 16.37 7.21 8.05
CA SER A 193 16.45 5.94 8.76
C SER A 193 17.30 6.05 10.03
N LEU A 194 16.87 5.37 11.09
CA LEU A 194 17.51 5.25 12.38
C LEU A 194 17.81 3.77 12.65
N SER A 195 19.07 3.36 12.51
CA SER A 195 19.51 1.96 12.70
C SER A 195 20.35 1.81 13.97
N SER A 196 20.07 0.81 14.81
CA SER A 196 20.87 0.47 15.99
C SER A 196 22.26 -0.09 15.66
N ASP A 197 23.22 0.03 16.57
CA ASP A 197 24.55 -0.60 16.48
C ASP A 197 24.79 -1.72 17.52
N TRP A 198 23.70 -2.37 17.96
CA TRP A 198 23.73 -3.44 18.95
C TRP A 198 24.34 -4.74 18.38
N SER A 199 24.91 -5.57 19.24
CA SER A 199 25.74 -6.72 18.83
C SER A 199 25.01 -8.07 18.72
N ARG A 200 23.69 -8.08 18.51
CA ARG A 200 22.88 -9.32 18.43
C ARG A 200 21.48 -9.11 17.87
N HIS A 201 20.82 -8.05 18.31
CA HIS A 201 19.47 -7.68 17.90
C HIS A 201 19.58 -6.38 17.12
N SER A 202 18.65 -6.07 16.24
CA SER A 202 18.66 -4.80 15.50
C SER A 202 17.30 -4.12 15.57
N LEU A 203 17.33 -2.80 15.73
CA LEU A 203 16.17 -1.92 15.60
C LEU A 203 16.45 -0.94 14.47
N THR A 204 15.64 -1.04 13.41
CA THR A 204 15.58 -0.09 12.31
C THR A 204 14.27 0.68 12.40
N VAL A 205 14.32 2.00 12.27
CA VAL A 205 13.12 2.85 12.11
C VAL A 205 13.31 3.68 10.84
N THR A 206 12.47 3.48 9.84
CA THR A 206 12.42 4.27 8.61
C THR A 206 11.25 5.26 8.69
N GLY A 207 11.35 6.37 7.97
CA GLY A 207 10.21 7.22 7.75
C GLY A 207 10.45 8.25 6.67
N ASP A 208 9.38 8.62 5.99
CA ASP A 208 9.36 9.56 4.89
C ASP A 208 8.03 10.31 4.81
N GLY A 209 8.00 11.39 4.04
CA GLY A 209 6.76 12.12 3.77
C GLY A 209 6.97 13.34 2.89
N THR A 210 5.95 13.66 2.11
CA THR A 210 5.94 14.77 1.16
C THR A 210 4.93 15.82 1.59
N PHE A 211 5.32 17.08 1.45
CA PHE A 211 4.45 18.23 1.64
C PHE A 211 4.39 19.04 0.35
N GLU A 212 3.28 18.92 -0.39
CA GLU A 212 3.07 19.69 -1.61
C GLU A 212 2.37 21.03 -1.36
N LYS A 213 2.77 22.05 -2.14
CA LYS A 213 2.19 23.39 -2.13
C LYS A 213 2.15 24.02 -3.52
N ASP A 214 0.95 24.32 -3.99
CA ASP A 214 0.71 24.97 -5.27
C ASP A 214 1.28 26.40 -5.36
N LEU A 215 1.84 26.73 -6.53
CA LEU A 215 2.35 28.05 -6.89
C LEU A 215 1.28 28.92 -7.59
N SER A 216 0.31 28.29 -8.25
CA SER A 216 -0.91 28.93 -8.75
C SER A 216 -1.98 28.95 -7.66
N GLY A 217 -2.68 30.08 -7.48
CA GLY A 217 -3.58 30.34 -6.35
C GLY A 217 -4.90 29.54 -6.30
N GLY A 218 -4.81 28.21 -6.28
CA GLY A 218 -5.89 27.33 -5.82
C GLY A 218 -6.13 27.48 -4.31
N LYS A 219 -7.25 26.91 -3.84
CA LYS A 219 -7.57 26.89 -2.39
C LYS A 219 -6.89 25.74 -1.63
N ARG A 220 -6.47 24.69 -2.34
CA ARG A 220 -5.73 23.54 -1.81
C ARG A 220 -4.26 23.98 -1.62
N ASN A 221 -3.82 24.06 -0.37
CA ASN A 221 -2.54 24.68 0.01
C ASN A 221 -1.54 23.70 0.63
N PHE A 222 -1.98 22.46 0.91
CA PHE A 222 -1.23 21.47 1.66
C PHE A 222 -1.82 20.08 1.38
N GLU A 223 -1.07 19.28 0.64
CA GLU A 223 -1.31 17.84 0.48
C GLU A 223 -0.14 17.13 1.20
N PRO A 224 -0.35 16.69 2.46
CA PRO A 224 0.64 15.91 3.19
C PRO A 224 0.43 14.41 2.96
N GLU A 225 1.52 13.71 2.71
CA GLU A 225 1.61 12.25 2.76
C GLU A 225 2.81 11.85 3.63
N GLY A 226 2.84 10.63 4.14
CA GLY A 226 4.05 10.08 4.76
C GLY A 226 3.83 8.82 5.58
N THR A 227 4.92 8.10 5.78
CA THR A 227 4.99 6.83 6.49
C THR A 227 6.09 6.88 7.54
N ILE A 228 5.89 6.18 8.66
CA ILE A 228 6.94 5.80 9.60
C ILE A 228 6.77 4.31 9.90
N ALA A 229 7.85 3.56 9.81
CA ALA A 229 7.89 2.13 10.08
C ALA A 229 9.06 1.79 11.00
N ALA A 230 8.94 0.71 11.75
CA ALA A 230 9.94 0.19 12.65
C ALA A 230 9.99 -1.33 12.55
N ASP A 231 11.19 -1.89 12.66
CA ASP A 231 11.43 -3.33 12.77
C ASP A 231 12.45 -3.57 13.90
N LEU A 232 12.03 -4.31 14.92
CA LEU A 232 12.89 -4.85 15.96
C LEU A 232 13.12 -6.34 15.67
N ARG A 233 14.26 -6.64 15.04
CA ARG A 233 14.75 -8.01 14.88
C ARG A 233 15.39 -8.51 16.17
N LEU A 234 14.99 -9.71 16.58
CA LEU A 234 15.42 -10.41 17.77
C LEU A 234 16.01 -11.78 17.39
N ASP A 235 17.33 -11.85 17.17
CA ASP A 235 18.03 -13.12 16.97
C ASP A 235 18.08 -13.92 18.29
N LEU A 236 17.28 -14.98 18.37
CA LEU A 236 17.07 -15.79 19.57
C LEU A 236 18.12 -16.90 19.69
N ALA A 237 17.73 -18.11 20.08
CA ALA A 237 18.58 -19.28 20.21
C ALA A 237 18.08 -20.40 19.30
N ASP A 238 18.96 -21.33 18.96
CA ASP A 238 18.71 -22.41 18.00
C ASP A 238 18.17 -21.87 16.66
N ASP A 239 18.96 -21.01 16.00
CA ASP A 239 18.71 -20.54 14.62
C ASP A 239 17.27 -20.05 14.40
N THR A 240 16.77 -19.32 15.40
CA THR A 240 15.43 -18.75 15.49
C THR A 240 15.53 -17.23 15.52
N ILE A 241 14.81 -16.56 14.62
CA ILE A 241 14.74 -15.10 14.52
C ILE A 241 13.28 -14.70 14.76
N ALA A 242 13.04 -13.62 15.51
CA ALA A 242 11.71 -13.04 15.63
C ALA A 242 11.74 -11.56 15.28
N HIS A 243 10.71 -11.05 14.61
CA HIS A 243 10.56 -9.63 14.32
C HIS A 243 9.39 -9.06 15.09
N VAL A 244 9.57 -7.86 15.65
CA VAL A 244 8.52 -7.04 16.23
C VAL A 244 8.46 -5.72 15.49
N THR A 245 7.53 -5.58 14.55
CA THR A 245 7.41 -4.38 13.72
C THR A 245 6.46 -3.35 14.35
N GLY A 246 6.50 -2.11 13.85
CA GLY A 246 5.65 -0.98 14.22
C GLY A 246 5.43 -0.07 13.01
N GLY A 247 4.31 0.64 12.90
CA GLY A 247 4.15 1.58 11.80
C GLY A 247 2.92 2.48 11.84
N TYR A 248 2.97 3.53 11.04
CA TYR A 248 1.87 4.45 10.76
C TYR A 248 2.08 5.09 9.39
N SER A 249 1.03 5.20 8.60
CA SER A 249 1.04 6.00 7.37
C SER A 249 -0.18 6.91 7.28
N PHE A 250 0.00 8.01 6.57
CA PHE A 250 -1.08 8.90 6.14
C PHE A 250 -0.95 9.18 4.65
N ALA A 251 -2.04 8.95 3.94
CA ALA A 251 -2.23 9.37 2.56
C ALA A 251 -3.60 10.05 2.43
N ARG A 252 -3.88 10.61 1.25
CA ARG A 252 -5.24 11.00 0.86
C ARG A 252 -5.66 10.09 -0.29
N GLU A 253 -6.92 9.63 -0.27
CA GLU A 253 -7.46 8.88 -1.39
C GLU A 253 -7.38 9.73 -2.66
N ASP A 254 -6.94 9.13 -3.76
CA ASP A 254 -7.18 9.73 -5.06
C ASP A 254 -8.65 9.56 -5.46
N ASN A 255 -9.02 10.29 -6.50
CA ASN A 255 -10.33 10.49 -7.05
C ASN A 255 -10.60 9.53 -8.21
N ASP A 256 -9.56 8.90 -8.75
CA ASP A 256 -9.65 7.79 -9.69
C ASP A 256 -9.68 6.42 -8.96
N ASP A 257 -9.70 6.41 -7.62
CA ASP A 257 -9.99 5.22 -6.83
C ASP A 257 -11.46 4.80 -7.01
N PRO A 258 -11.78 3.49 -7.18
CA PRO A 258 -13.16 3.04 -7.43
C PRO A 258 -14.16 3.31 -6.29
N ASN A 259 -13.70 3.65 -5.09
CA ASN A 259 -14.53 4.02 -3.93
C ASN A 259 -14.57 5.54 -3.68
N ALA A 260 -13.88 6.35 -4.50
CA ALA A 260 -13.77 7.78 -4.31
C ALA A 260 -15.12 8.53 -4.37
N VAL A 261 -15.22 9.64 -3.64
CA VAL A 261 -16.44 10.44 -3.62
C VAL A 261 -16.52 11.33 -4.87
N GLY A 262 -17.38 10.96 -5.81
CA GLY A 262 -17.62 11.71 -7.04
C GLY A 262 -18.07 13.15 -6.75
N GLY A 263 -17.36 14.13 -7.32
CA GLY A 263 -17.64 15.57 -7.11
C GLY A 263 -17.11 16.17 -5.80
N ALA A 264 -16.27 15.42 -5.07
CA ALA A 264 -15.49 15.96 -3.96
C ALA A 264 -14.53 17.09 -4.42
N THR A 265 -14.35 18.08 -3.55
CA THR A 265 -13.21 19.02 -3.58
C THR A 265 -12.07 18.58 -2.69
N GLU A 266 -12.35 17.71 -1.70
CA GLU A 266 -11.35 17.07 -0.85
C GLU A 266 -11.81 15.63 -0.52
N GLN A 267 -11.06 14.63 -1.00
CA GLN A 267 -11.28 13.21 -0.67
C GLN A 267 -10.80 12.88 0.75
N SER A 268 -11.15 11.70 1.25
CA SER A 268 -10.75 11.24 2.58
C SER A 268 -9.23 11.23 2.77
N GLY A 269 -8.75 11.73 3.91
CA GLY A 269 -7.47 11.30 4.45
C GLY A 269 -7.62 9.87 4.99
N VAL A 270 -6.63 9.03 4.74
CA VAL A 270 -6.56 7.66 5.25
C VAL A 270 -5.43 7.60 6.26
N HIS A 271 -5.78 7.35 7.53
CA HIS A 271 -4.81 7.01 8.56
C HIS A 271 -4.74 5.49 8.68
N GLN A 272 -3.54 4.94 8.58
CA GLN A 272 -3.25 3.52 8.71
C GLN A 272 -2.25 3.32 9.87
N PHE A 273 -2.48 2.34 10.74
CA PHE A 273 -1.61 2.02 11.88
C PHE A 273 -1.25 0.54 11.90
N ASN A 274 0.04 0.24 12.07
CA ASN A 274 0.65 -1.06 11.88
C ASN A 274 1.56 -1.43 13.08
N GLY A 275 1.95 -2.70 13.16
CA GLY A 275 2.92 -3.31 14.08
C GLY A 275 2.88 -4.82 13.88
N GLY A 276 3.78 -5.68 14.34
CA GLY A 276 3.75 -7.07 13.82
C GLY A 276 4.57 -8.03 14.64
N LEU A 277 4.31 -9.32 14.48
CA LEU A 277 4.99 -10.40 15.20
C LEU A 277 5.26 -11.58 14.25
N SER A 278 6.48 -11.71 13.75
CA SER A 278 6.92 -12.92 13.04
C SER A 278 7.92 -13.72 13.86
N VAL A 279 7.96 -15.03 13.64
CA VAL A 279 9.03 -15.92 14.09
C VAL A 279 9.38 -16.89 12.98
N GLU A 280 10.67 -16.90 12.63
CA GLU A 280 11.30 -17.85 11.72
C GLU A 280 12.22 -18.77 12.51
N ARG A 281 12.30 -20.04 12.12
CA ARG A 281 13.27 -21.00 12.65
C ARG A 281 13.75 -21.98 11.59
N ASP A 282 15.07 -22.07 11.46
CA ASP A 282 15.71 -23.12 10.68
C ASP A 282 15.84 -24.40 11.51
N LEU A 283 15.48 -25.52 10.89
CA LEU A 283 15.47 -26.87 11.49
C LEU A 283 16.33 -27.83 10.65
N GLY A 284 17.43 -27.30 10.09
CA GLY A 284 18.17 -27.94 8.99
C GLY A 284 17.39 -27.78 7.69
N LEU A 285 17.07 -28.89 7.02
CA LEU A 285 16.41 -28.89 5.70
C LEU A 285 14.95 -28.36 5.68
N ILE A 286 14.46 -27.80 6.79
CA ILE A 286 13.10 -27.23 6.91
C ILE A 286 13.22 -25.86 7.55
N ARG A 287 12.69 -24.85 6.85
CA ARG A 287 12.54 -23.47 7.33
C ARG A 287 11.09 -23.25 7.69
N GLY A 288 10.80 -22.91 8.95
CA GLY A 288 9.44 -22.67 9.42
C GLY A 288 9.23 -21.20 9.79
N LEU A 289 8.22 -20.55 9.21
CA LEU A 289 7.80 -19.19 9.56
C LEU A 289 6.34 -19.19 10.03
N ALA A 290 6.07 -18.43 11.09
CA ALA A 290 4.74 -18.07 11.54
C ALA A 290 4.67 -16.56 11.79
N ALA A 291 3.61 -15.88 11.36
CA ALA A 291 3.41 -14.47 11.65
C ALA A 291 1.98 -14.15 12.09
N LEU A 292 1.86 -13.09 12.90
CA LEU A 292 0.63 -12.51 13.43
C LEU A 292 0.72 -10.99 13.35
N ASP A 293 -0.21 -10.42 12.61
CA ASP A 293 -0.23 -9.03 12.17
C ASP A 293 -1.63 -8.43 12.64
N ALA A 294 -1.88 -7.11 12.87
CA ALA A 294 -3.24 -6.51 13.13
C ALA A 294 -3.56 -4.96 12.91
N THR A 295 -3.72 -4.38 11.69
CA THR A 295 -3.89 -2.89 11.49
C THR A 295 -5.15 -2.29 12.11
N ARG A 296 -5.10 -0.95 12.21
CA ARG A 296 -6.24 -0.04 12.14
C ARG A 296 -6.24 0.84 10.87
N TYR A 297 -7.38 0.94 10.18
CA TYR A 297 -7.71 1.97 9.19
C TYR A 297 -8.76 2.97 9.69
N ILE A 298 -8.51 4.27 9.49
CA ILE A 298 -9.43 5.36 9.83
C ILE A 298 -9.53 6.36 8.66
N TYR A 299 -10.75 6.52 8.14
CA TYR A 299 -11.06 7.46 7.07
C TYR A 299 -11.60 8.78 7.66
N THR A 300 -11.09 9.92 7.19
CA THR A 300 -11.69 11.22 7.50
C THR A 300 -13.01 11.40 6.75
N ASP A 301 -13.80 12.39 7.14
CA ASP A 301 -14.95 12.79 6.32
C ASP A 301 -14.43 13.50 5.03
N ALA A 302 -15.17 13.43 3.93
CA ALA A 302 -14.82 14.02 2.63
C ALA A 302 -15.72 15.24 2.30
N GLU A 303 -15.20 16.26 1.62
CA GLU A 303 -15.93 17.51 1.32
C GLU A 303 -16.27 17.64 -0.18
N LEU A 304 -17.54 17.89 -0.48
CA LEU A 304 -18.06 18.17 -1.82
C LEU A 304 -17.92 19.63 -2.21
N SER A 305 -17.85 19.89 -3.51
CA SER A 305 -17.82 21.23 -4.13
C SER A 305 -18.89 22.24 -3.68
N GLY A 306 -19.95 21.80 -2.99
CA GLY A 306 -20.95 22.66 -2.34
C GLY A 306 -20.71 22.99 -0.86
N GLY A 307 -19.59 22.57 -0.27
CA GLY A 307 -19.32 22.67 1.18
C GLY A 307 -20.07 21.61 2.03
N ASN A 308 -20.63 20.58 1.40
CA ASN A 308 -21.29 19.48 2.08
C ASN A 308 -20.27 18.39 2.44
N VAL A 309 -20.30 17.89 3.67
CA VAL A 309 -19.38 16.85 4.15
C VAL A 309 -20.09 15.49 4.18
N ILE A 310 -19.49 14.46 3.57
CA ILE A 310 -19.95 13.06 3.65
C ILE A 310 -19.00 12.29 4.57
N SER A 311 -19.56 11.57 5.55
CA SER A 311 -18.76 10.85 6.54
C SER A 311 -18.38 9.45 6.08
N MET A 312 -17.07 9.20 5.92
CA MET A 312 -16.50 7.89 5.54
C MET A 312 -16.34 6.93 6.73
N LYS A 313 -16.92 7.23 7.89
CA LYS A 313 -16.75 6.45 9.13
C LYS A 313 -17.46 5.07 9.12
N ASP A 314 -18.10 4.72 8.01
CA ASP A 314 -18.52 3.36 7.65
C ASP A 314 -17.45 2.56 6.91
N ARG A 315 -16.33 3.18 6.50
CA ARG A 315 -15.14 2.53 5.93
C ARG A 315 -14.04 2.27 6.95
N ASN A 316 -14.15 2.84 8.15
CA ASN A 316 -13.27 2.53 9.27
C ASN A 316 -13.28 1.02 9.56
N ARG A 317 -12.09 0.42 9.53
CA ARG A 317 -11.91 -1.03 9.64
C ARG A 317 -10.62 -1.38 10.38
N SER A 318 -10.54 -2.62 10.84
CA SER A 318 -9.45 -3.13 11.66
C SER A 318 -9.30 -4.62 11.44
N GLY A 319 -8.14 -5.14 11.83
CA GLY A 319 -7.99 -6.58 11.80
C GLY A 319 -6.75 -7.17 12.43
N VAL A 320 -6.48 -8.44 12.14
CA VAL A 320 -5.54 -9.40 12.74
C VAL A 320 -5.21 -10.55 11.75
N ASP A 321 -3.98 -10.93 11.43
CA ASP A 321 -3.68 -12.03 10.47
C ASP A 321 -3.21 -13.34 11.13
N GLY A 322 -3.09 -14.40 10.33
CA GLY A 322 -2.24 -15.54 10.61
C GLY A 322 -1.73 -16.19 9.34
N ARG A 323 -0.41 -16.12 9.07
CA ARG A 323 0.26 -16.93 8.04
C ARG A 323 1.21 -17.96 8.64
N LEU A 324 1.26 -19.12 8.00
CA LEU A 324 2.17 -20.23 8.31
C LEU A 324 2.84 -20.70 7.01
N ARG A 325 4.18 -20.64 6.97
CA ARG A 325 4.99 -21.01 5.81
C ARG A 325 6.00 -22.10 6.19
N LEU A 326 6.15 -23.08 5.30
CA LEU A 326 7.11 -24.18 5.41
C LEU A 326 7.94 -24.24 4.13
N GLY A 327 9.19 -23.80 4.22
CA GLY A 327 10.23 -23.99 3.21
C GLY A 327 10.96 -25.33 3.41
N TYR A 328 11.38 -25.95 2.31
CA TYR A 328 12.28 -27.10 2.31
C TYR A 328 13.57 -26.74 1.59
N GLU A 329 14.72 -26.86 2.25
CA GLU A 329 16.02 -26.56 1.64
C GLU A 329 16.38 -27.65 0.62
N LEU A 330 16.07 -27.41 -0.65
CA LEU A 330 16.48 -28.29 -1.75
C LEU A 330 17.96 -28.07 -2.11
N SER A 331 18.43 -26.83 -1.93
CA SER A 331 19.83 -26.44 -1.86
C SER A 331 19.94 -25.08 -1.15
N PRO A 332 21.14 -24.64 -0.74
CA PRO A 332 21.33 -23.30 -0.15
C PRO A 332 20.92 -22.12 -1.05
N ALA A 333 20.61 -22.38 -2.33
CA ALA A 333 20.19 -21.38 -3.31
C ALA A 333 18.72 -21.53 -3.77
N LEU A 334 18.00 -22.56 -3.31
CA LEU A 334 16.63 -22.88 -3.73
C LEU A 334 15.84 -23.52 -2.58
N ILE A 335 14.86 -22.78 -2.06
CA ILE A 335 13.96 -23.20 -0.99
C ILE A 335 12.51 -23.19 -1.54
N PRO A 336 12.04 -24.28 -2.16
CA PRO A 336 10.61 -24.45 -2.44
C PRO A 336 9.79 -24.40 -1.14
N PHE A 337 8.69 -23.66 -1.15
CA PHE A 337 7.83 -23.46 0.02
C PHE A 337 6.35 -23.73 -0.26
N ALA A 338 5.62 -24.03 0.81
CA ALA A 338 4.17 -24.01 0.86
C ALA A 338 3.71 -23.10 2.01
N GLU A 339 2.61 -22.38 1.80
CA GLU A 339 2.10 -21.36 2.72
C GLU A 339 0.58 -21.46 2.81
N VAL A 340 0.05 -21.24 4.02
CA VAL A 340 -1.39 -21.10 4.27
C VAL A 340 -1.63 -19.93 5.21
N ALA A 341 -2.71 -19.20 5.00
CA ALA A 341 -3.03 -18.03 5.82
C ALA A 341 -4.53 -17.72 5.94
N ALA A 342 -4.93 -16.97 6.97
CA ALA A 342 -6.32 -16.73 7.31
C ALA A 342 -6.60 -15.40 8.04
N GLY A 343 -7.65 -14.70 7.58
CA GLY A 343 -8.08 -13.37 8.03
C GLY A 343 -9.61 -13.14 7.96
N HIS A 344 -10.06 -11.89 8.08
CA HIS A 344 -11.46 -11.43 8.26
C HIS A 344 -11.54 -9.91 8.53
N THR A 345 -11.92 -9.05 7.59
CA THR A 345 -12.01 -7.61 7.88
C THR A 345 -13.05 -7.32 8.98
N PHE A 346 -12.72 -6.57 10.04
CA PHE A 346 -13.74 -6.00 10.94
C PHE A 346 -14.06 -4.54 10.56
N TYR A 347 -15.32 -4.24 10.22
CA TYR A 347 -15.77 -2.85 10.10
C TYR A 347 -16.31 -2.29 11.43
N ASP A 348 -15.96 -1.03 11.77
CA ASP A 348 -16.48 -0.29 12.95
C ASP A 348 -18.00 -0.32 13.02
N ARG A 349 -18.62 -0.19 11.84
CA ARG A 349 -20.06 -0.24 11.67
C ARG A 349 -20.41 -1.57 11.02
N ARG A 350 -21.17 -2.38 11.76
CA ARG A 350 -21.77 -3.63 11.25
C ARG A 350 -22.60 -3.44 9.96
N ARG A 351 -23.00 -2.21 9.61
CA ARG A 351 -23.59 -1.87 8.31
C ARG A 351 -23.00 -0.59 7.74
N ASP A 352 -22.70 -0.61 6.46
CA ASP A 352 -22.33 0.58 5.69
C ASP A 352 -23.52 1.54 5.49
N SER A 353 -23.26 2.71 4.89
CA SER A 353 -24.30 3.69 4.51
C SER A 353 -25.36 3.16 3.54
N SER A 354 -25.08 2.08 2.81
CA SER A 354 -26.00 1.36 1.93
C SER A 354 -26.74 0.20 2.62
N GLY A 355 -26.38 -0.10 3.87
CA GLY A 355 -26.99 -1.13 4.71
C GLY A 355 -26.41 -2.55 4.58
N TYR A 356 -25.19 -2.72 4.04
CA TYR A 356 -24.49 -4.01 3.89
C TYR A 356 -23.49 -4.28 5.02
N GLU A 357 -23.38 -5.54 5.46
CA GLU A 357 -22.44 -5.98 6.50
C GLU A 357 -21.11 -6.42 5.83
N ARG A 358 -20.19 -5.46 5.66
CA ARG A 358 -18.95 -5.65 4.87
C ARG A 358 -17.78 -6.32 5.60
N SER A 359 -17.95 -6.69 6.86
CA SER A 359 -16.97 -7.58 7.50
C SER A 359 -16.82 -8.87 6.69
N SER A 360 -15.61 -9.41 6.61
CA SER A 360 -15.26 -10.49 5.68
C SER A 360 -14.52 -11.63 6.39
N GLN A 361 -14.17 -12.71 5.69
CA GLN A 361 -13.29 -13.81 6.09
C GLN A 361 -12.40 -14.16 4.89
N SER A 362 -11.08 -14.10 5.08
CA SER A 362 -10.10 -14.37 4.03
C SER A 362 -9.34 -15.67 4.31
N TYR A 363 -9.09 -16.45 3.27
CA TYR A 363 -8.31 -17.69 3.33
C TYR A 363 -7.42 -17.79 2.11
N ALA A 364 -6.11 -17.98 2.31
CA ALA A 364 -5.12 -18.13 1.25
C ALA A 364 -4.34 -19.44 1.38
N ALA A 365 -3.99 -20.04 0.24
CA ALA A 365 -3.05 -21.15 0.17
C ALA A 365 -2.15 -21.00 -1.06
N ARG A 366 -0.82 -20.96 -0.84
CA ARG A 366 0.19 -20.75 -1.89
C ARG A 366 1.26 -21.82 -1.91
N SER A 367 1.95 -21.91 -3.03
CA SER A 367 3.26 -22.56 -3.11
C SER A 367 4.18 -21.77 -4.03
N GLY A 368 5.48 -21.83 -3.75
CA GLY A 368 6.47 -21.03 -4.46
C GLY A 368 7.88 -21.55 -4.31
N VAL A 369 8.83 -20.74 -4.76
CA VAL A 369 10.26 -20.97 -4.56
C VAL A 369 10.95 -19.66 -4.21
N GLU A 370 11.60 -19.68 -3.06
CA GLU A 370 12.60 -18.72 -2.60
C GLU A 370 13.95 -19.12 -3.21
N PHE A 371 14.69 -18.14 -3.72
CA PHE A 371 15.96 -18.36 -4.41
C PHE A 371 17.01 -17.34 -3.97
N ASP A 372 18.22 -17.82 -3.73
CA ASP A 372 19.37 -16.99 -3.41
C ASP A 372 20.61 -17.45 -4.20
N PHE A 373 20.97 -16.69 -5.23
CA PHE A 373 22.19 -16.88 -6.00
C PHE A 373 23.32 -15.92 -5.55
N GLY A 374 23.22 -15.42 -4.31
CA GLY A 374 24.16 -14.52 -3.67
C GLY A 374 24.20 -13.15 -4.34
N GLU A 375 25.42 -12.69 -4.66
CA GLU A 375 25.77 -11.36 -5.19
C GLU A 375 25.18 -11.02 -6.58
N LYS A 376 24.05 -11.61 -7.01
CA LYS A 376 23.48 -11.46 -8.36
C LYS A 376 21.96 -11.50 -8.46
N LEU A 377 21.29 -12.42 -7.77
CA LEU A 377 19.85 -12.63 -7.91
C LEU A 377 19.30 -13.30 -6.66
N ARG A 378 18.38 -12.64 -5.96
CA ARG A 378 17.69 -13.18 -4.80
C ARG A 378 16.23 -12.74 -4.75
N GLY A 379 15.40 -13.49 -4.03
CA GLY A 379 13.98 -13.20 -3.83
C GLY A 379 13.12 -14.46 -3.91
N GLU A 380 11.86 -14.29 -4.27
CA GLU A 380 10.90 -15.39 -4.32
C GLU A 380 9.84 -15.21 -5.41
N ILE A 381 9.22 -16.32 -5.81
CA ILE A 381 8.00 -16.30 -6.60
C ILE A 381 7.06 -17.42 -6.17
N GLY A 382 5.81 -17.06 -5.90
CA GLY A 382 4.73 -17.94 -5.49
C GLY A 382 3.47 -17.76 -6.33
N THR A 383 2.61 -18.76 -6.26
CA THR A 383 1.24 -18.70 -6.79
C THR A 383 0.31 -19.50 -5.91
N GLY A 384 -0.94 -19.10 -5.83
CA GLY A 384 -1.90 -19.72 -4.94
C GLY A 384 -3.34 -19.38 -5.28
N TYR A 385 -4.20 -19.54 -4.28
CA TYR A 385 -5.61 -19.22 -4.37
C TYR A 385 -6.04 -18.52 -3.08
N GLN A 386 -6.77 -17.42 -3.21
CA GLN A 386 -7.37 -16.68 -2.12
C GLN A 386 -8.89 -16.66 -2.28
N VAL A 387 -9.60 -16.84 -1.17
CA VAL A 387 -11.05 -16.65 -1.06
C VAL A 387 -11.30 -15.54 -0.05
N VAL A 388 -12.25 -14.64 -0.33
CA VAL A 388 -12.79 -13.65 0.61
C VAL A 388 -14.30 -13.78 0.66
N ASP A 389 -14.83 -14.32 1.76
CA ASP A 389 -16.26 -14.46 2.06
C ASP A 389 -16.75 -13.24 2.86
N TYR A 390 -17.94 -12.70 2.58
CA TYR A 390 -18.50 -11.57 3.34
C TYR A 390 -19.60 -12.00 4.32
N ASP A 391 -19.68 -11.37 5.50
CA ASP A 391 -20.71 -11.63 6.52
C ASP A 391 -22.13 -11.40 5.98
N ASP A 392 -22.31 -10.43 5.08
CA ASP A 392 -23.58 -10.20 4.40
C ASP A 392 -23.78 -11.13 3.20
N SER A 393 -24.63 -12.14 3.37
CA SER A 393 -25.01 -13.11 2.33
C SER A 393 -25.66 -12.54 1.05
N ARG A 394 -25.74 -11.21 0.90
CA ARG A 394 -26.11 -10.52 -0.35
C ARG A 394 -24.89 -10.17 -1.22
N LEU A 395 -23.72 -10.05 -0.61
CA LEU A 395 -22.43 -9.92 -1.29
C LEU A 395 -21.95 -11.32 -1.68
N ASN A 396 -21.26 -11.44 -2.81
CA ASN A 396 -20.68 -12.72 -3.26
C ASN A 396 -19.27 -12.89 -2.67
N SER A 397 -18.80 -14.14 -2.55
CA SER A 397 -17.38 -14.41 -2.34
C SER A 397 -16.54 -13.82 -3.48
N ILE A 398 -15.33 -13.38 -3.16
CA ILE A 398 -14.30 -13.06 -4.16
C ILE A 398 -13.28 -14.19 -4.14
N ASP A 399 -13.12 -14.88 -5.26
CA ASP A 399 -12.23 -16.01 -5.43
C ASP A 399 -11.12 -15.65 -6.45
N ALA A 400 -9.87 -15.55 -6.01
CA ALA A 400 -8.74 -15.06 -6.80
C ALA A 400 -7.62 -16.11 -6.96
N LEU A 401 -7.03 -16.19 -8.16
CA LEU A 401 -5.72 -16.82 -8.36
C LEU A 401 -4.66 -15.81 -7.90
N THR A 402 -3.76 -16.17 -7.01
CA THR A 402 -2.68 -15.27 -6.58
C THR A 402 -1.38 -15.50 -7.34
N LEU A 403 -0.65 -14.42 -7.56
CA LEU A 403 0.66 -14.33 -8.17
C LEU A 403 1.45 -13.29 -7.39
N ASP A 404 2.40 -13.76 -6.59
CA ASP A 404 3.05 -12.97 -5.54
C ASP A 404 4.55 -13.27 -5.57
N GLY A 405 5.41 -12.26 -5.51
CA GLY A 405 6.86 -12.46 -5.48
C GLY A 405 7.66 -11.17 -5.62
N ASN A 406 8.88 -11.15 -5.10
CA ASN A 406 9.84 -10.07 -5.31
C ASN A 406 11.18 -10.64 -5.79
N ALA A 407 11.94 -9.86 -6.56
CA ALA A 407 13.27 -10.26 -7.00
C ALA A 407 14.19 -9.06 -7.13
N THR A 408 15.34 -9.10 -6.46
CA THR A 408 16.45 -8.16 -6.69
C THR A 408 17.50 -8.85 -7.54
N TRP A 409 17.84 -8.22 -8.68
CA TRP A 409 18.78 -8.72 -9.68
C TRP A 409 19.84 -7.66 -9.97
N SER A 410 21.11 -7.99 -9.74
CA SER A 410 22.26 -7.13 -10.03
C SER A 410 23.05 -7.72 -11.22
N PRO A 411 22.66 -7.43 -12.48
CA PRO A 411 23.31 -8.01 -13.67
C PRO A 411 24.81 -7.68 -13.81
N GLN A 412 25.22 -6.55 -13.26
CA GLN A 412 26.59 -6.04 -13.24
C GLN A 412 26.74 -5.08 -12.05
N ARG A 413 27.97 -4.88 -11.55
CA ARG A 413 28.24 -3.89 -10.49
C ARG A 413 27.71 -2.50 -10.91
N GLY A 414 27.06 -1.81 -9.97
CA GLY A 414 26.46 -0.51 -10.24
C GLY A 414 25.23 -0.58 -11.16
N THR A 415 24.55 -1.73 -11.25
CA THR A 415 23.22 -1.85 -11.86
C THR A 415 22.39 -2.83 -11.04
N ASP A 416 21.31 -2.33 -10.46
CA ASP A 416 20.40 -3.08 -9.60
C ASP A 416 18.97 -2.97 -10.15
N VAL A 417 18.26 -4.11 -10.19
CA VAL A 417 16.90 -4.23 -10.74
C VAL A 417 16.02 -4.91 -9.71
N ASN A 418 15.02 -4.19 -9.19
CA ASN A 418 13.94 -4.76 -8.38
C ASN A 418 12.74 -5.08 -9.29
N LEU A 419 12.14 -6.24 -9.08
CA LEU A 419 10.86 -6.65 -9.66
C LEU A 419 9.91 -7.04 -8.53
N GLY A 420 8.63 -6.70 -8.67
CA GLY A 420 7.58 -7.10 -7.74
C GLY A 420 6.33 -7.58 -8.48
N LEU A 421 5.72 -8.63 -7.94
CA LEU A 421 4.43 -9.19 -8.32
C LEU A 421 3.57 -9.29 -7.07
N ARG A 422 2.33 -8.83 -7.17
CA ARG A 422 1.36 -8.86 -6.07
C ARG A 422 -0.03 -9.05 -6.62
N THR A 423 -0.82 -9.89 -5.97
CA THR A 423 -2.29 -9.87 -6.09
C THR A 423 -2.87 -9.07 -4.91
N SER A 424 -4.11 -8.57 -4.95
CA SER A 424 -4.82 -8.20 -3.72
C SER A 424 -6.33 -8.28 -3.92
N VAL A 425 -7.10 -8.30 -2.84
CA VAL A 425 -8.57 -8.20 -2.88
C VAL A 425 -8.97 -6.91 -2.18
N GLN A 426 -9.63 -6.02 -2.91
CA GLN A 426 -10.04 -4.70 -2.42
C GLN A 426 -11.56 -4.63 -2.27
N ASP A 427 -12.04 -4.31 -1.06
CA ASP A 427 -13.47 -4.09 -0.81
C ASP A 427 -13.97 -2.85 -1.56
N THR A 428 -15.18 -2.93 -2.13
CA THR A 428 -15.88 -1.74 -2.62
C THR A 428 -16.83 -1.15 -1.59
N THR A 429 -17.18 0.13 -1.74
CA THR A 429 -18.30 0.80 -1.07
C THR A 429 -19.61 0.65 -1.86
N THR A 430 -19.54 0.22 -3.12
CA THR A 430 -20.68 0.17 -4.06
C THR A 430 -21.79 -0.78 -3.61
N ALA A 431 -23.02 -0.27 -3.61
CA ALA A 431 -24.18 -0.91 -2.99
C ALA A 431 -24.61 -2.23 -3.67
N GLY A 432 -24.22 -3.37 -3.10
CA GLY A 432 -24.54 -4.71 -3.60
C GLY A 432 -23.38 -5.41 -4.31
N GLU A 433 -22.28 -4.69 -4.55
CA GLU A 433 -21.04 -5.24 -5.08
C GLU A 433 -20.07 -5.59 -3.93
N SER A 434 -19.31 -6.67 -4.08
CA SER A 434 -18.36 -7.14 -3.06
C SER A 434 -17.06 -6.33 -3.06
N GLY A 435 -16.40 -6.26 -4.23
CA GLY A 435 -15.06 -5.71 -4.38
C GLY A 435 -14.44 -6.09 -5.73
N TRP A 436 -13.12 -5.93 -5.84
CA TRP A 436 -12.34 -6.30 -7.02
C TRP A 436 -11.03 -6.98 -6.65
N VAL A 437 -10.43 -7.69 -7.61
CA VAL A 437 -9.07 -8.24 -7.50
C VAL A 437 -8.11 -7.29 -8.19
N GLU A 438 -7.01 -6.92 -7.54
CA GLU A 438 -5.91 -6.20 -8.19
C GLU A 438 -4.77 -7.16 -8.51
N TYR A 439 -4.18 -7.02 -9.69
CA TYR A 439 -2.92 -7.66 -10.08
C TYR A 439 -1.91 -6.57 -10.40
N GLU A 440 -0.80 -6.53 -9.68
CA GLU A 440 0.24 -5.53 -9.81
C GLU A 440 1.58 -6.15 -10.24
N LEU A 441 2.21 -5.49 -11.22
CA LEU A 441 3.59 -5.72 -11.63
C LEU A 441 4.37 -4.42 -11.47
N THR A 442 5.38 -4.43 -10.60
CA THR A 442 6.35 -3.34 -10.46
C THR A 442 7.72 -3.73 -10.99
N ALA A 443 8.44 -2.75 -11.52
CA ALA A 443 9.83 -2.86 -11.91
C ALA A 443 10.57 -1.54 -11.63
N ALA A 444 11.75 -1.62 -11.02
CA ALA A 444 12.64 -0.49 -10.81
C ALA A 444 14.07 -0.88 -11.19
N LEU A 445 14.78 0.02 -11.86
CA LEU A 445 16.19 -0.14 -12.25
C LEU A 445 16.96 1.09 -11.79
N ALA A 446 18.03 0.87 -11.04
CA ALA A 446 19.07 1.85 -10.74
C ALA A 446 20.34 1.51 -11.51
N HIS A 447 21.02 2.51 -12.06
CA HIS A 447 22.34 2.34 -12.66
C HIS A 447 23.26 3.51 -12.28
N GLU A 448 24.36 3.19 -11.62
CA GLU A 448 25.51 4.07 -11.44
C GLU A 448 26.18 4.33 -12.80
N MET A 449 25.80 5.43 -13.45
CA MET A 449 26.40 5.86 -14.72
C MET A 449 27.83 6.39 -14.52
N ARG A 450 28.13 6.91 -13.32
CA ARG A 450 29.42 7.38 -12.79
C ARG A 450 29.38 7.38 -11.27
N ASP A 451 30.56 7.47 -10.65
CA ASP A 451 30.86 7.60 -9.20
C ASP A 451 30.02 8.66 -8.45
N ASN A 452 29.33 9.56 -9.16
CA ASN A 452 28.43 10.57 -8.60
C ASN A 452 27.13 10.78 -9.38
N LEU A 453 26.78 9.93 -10.35
CA LEU A 453 25.60 10.08 -11.21
C LEU A 453 24.86 8.75 -11.35
N ILE A 454 23.66 8.69 -10.76
CA ILE A 454 22.77 7.53 -10.81
C ILE A 454 21.60 7.84 -11.75
N GLY A 455 21.35 6.96 -12.72
CA GLY A 455 20.13 6.91 -13.50
C GLY A 455 19.12 5.96 -12.85
N ARG A 456 17.84 6.33 -12.87
CA ARG A 456 16.70 5.55 -12.38
C ARG A 456 15.68 5.38 -13.50
N LEU A 457 15.11 4.19 -13.61
CA LEU A 457 13.91 3.91 -14.40
C LEU A 457 12.93 3.13 -13.50
N SER A 458 11.64 3.39 -13.65
CA SER A 458 10.60 2.66 -12.94
C SER A 458 9.38 2.40 -13.82
N GLY A 459 8.59 1.41 -13.45
CA GLY A 459 7.24 1.21 -13.96
C GLY A 459 6.38 0.41 -12.99
N SER A 460 5.09 0.71 -12.97
CA SER A 460 4.06 -0.13 -12.37
C SER A 460 2.94 -0.38 -13.37
N THR A 461 2.21 -1.48 -13.22
CA THR A 461 0.95 -1.74 -13.90
C THR A 461 0.02 -2.45 -12.95
N VAL A 462 -1.13 -1.82 -12.67
CA VAL A 462 -2.22 -2.36 -11.87
C VAL A 462 -3.38 -2.71 -12.80
N LEU A 463 -3.85 -3.95 -12.73
CA LEU A 463 -5.05 -4.44 -13.41
C LEU A 463 -6.13 -4.71 -12.35
N ARG A 464 -7.36 -4.23 -12.57
CA ARG A 464 -8.49 -4.36 -11.63
C ARG A 464 -9.61 -5.20 -12.24
N ASP A 465 -9.90 -6.37 -11.65
CA ASP A 465 -10.93 -7.32 -12.08
C ASP A 465 -12.17 -7.22 -11.16
N PHE A 466 -13.21 -6.55 -11.65
CA PHE A 466 -14.40 -6.17 -10.86
C PHE A 466 -15.46 -7.28 -10.83
N GLN A 467 -15.72 -7.84 -9.65
CA GLN A 467 -16.67 -8.94 -9.44
C GLN A 467 -18.14 -8.48 -9.40
N GLY A 468 -18.63 -7.90 -10.50
CA GLY A 468 -20.01 -7.38 -10.61
C GLY A 468 -20.55 -7.17 -12.03
N GLY A 469 -19.69 -6.88 -13.00
CA GLY A 469 -20.09 -6.54 -14.38
C GLY A 469 -19.84 -5.08 -14.79
N THR A 470 -19.27 -4.27 -13.89
CA THR A 470 -18.38 -3.14 -14.23
C THR A 470 -17.22 -3.65 -15.12
N SER A 471 -16.64 -2.81 -15.99
CA SER A 471 -15.48 -3.26 -16.77
C SER A 471 -14.20 -3.26 -15.96
N ASP A 472 -13.28 -4.16 -16.31
CA ASP A 472 -11.91 -4.18 -15.82
C ASP A 472 -11.27 -2.78 -15.91
N GLY A 473 -10.53 -2.41 -14.86
CA GLY A 473 -9.74 -1.18 -14.81
C GLY A 473 -8.26 -1.46 -15.11
N LYS A 474 -7.56 -0.48 -15.67
CA LYS A 474 -6.11 -0.52 -15.81
C LYS A 474 -5.46 0.83 -15.56
N THR A 475 -4.48 0.84 -14.66
CA THR A 475 -3.55 1.95 -14.46
C THR A 475 -2.13 1.48 -14.77
N TRP A 476 -1.32 2.31 -15.42
CA TRP A 476 0.11 2.05 -15.56
C TRP A 476 0.92 3.33 -15.41
N VAL A 477 2.08 3.19 -14.79
CA VAL A 477 3.02 4.28 -14.47
C VAL A 477 4.37 3.95 -15.10
N ALA A 478 5.05 4.95 -15.65
CA ALA A 478 6.43 4.84 -16.12
C ALA A 478 7.23 6.08 -15.70
N GLY A 479 8.29 5.87 -14.91
CA GLY A 479 9.16 6.92 -14.38
C GLY A 479 10.59 6.82 -14.91
N ALA A 480 11.25 7.98 -15.00
CA ALA A 480 12.68 8.10 -15.26
C ALA A 480 13.27 9.23 -14.42
N GLY A 481 14.43 9.00 -13.81
CA GLY A 481 15.06 9.95 -12.91
C GLY A 481 16.58 9.97 -13.02
N LEU A 482 17.17 11.07 -12.58
CA LEU A 482 18.60 11.27 -12.43
C LEU A 482 18.89 11.82 -11.04
N THR A 483 19.89 11.26 -10.37
CA THR A 483 20.44 11.79 -9.10
C THR A 483 21.92 12.08 -9.31
N TRP A 484 22.32 13.36 -9.21
CA TRP A 484 23.70 13.82 -9.35
C TRP A 484 24.23 14.37 -8.02
N ALA A 485 25.15 13.63 -7.39
CA ALA A 485 25.84 14.10 -6.19
C ALA A 485 26.85 15.21 -6.53
N ILE A 486 26.59 16.43 -6.06
CA ILE A 486 27.54 17.54 -6.11
C ILE A 486 28.64 17.32 -5.06
N ASN A 487 28.25 16.84 -3.88
CA ASN A 487 29.13 16.46 -2.77
C ASN A 487 28.37 15.49 -1.83
N PRO A 488 29.02 14.85 -0.83
CA PRO A 488 28.39 13.86 0.05
C PRO A 488 27.13 14.29 0.81
N TYR A 489 26.86 15.60 0.89
CA TYR A 489 25.69 16.13 1.59
C TYR A 489 24.63 16.74 0.66
N LEU A 490 24.90 16.88 -0.65
CA LEU A 490 24.02 17.59 -1.57
C LEU A 490 23.94 16.92 -2.94
N ASP A 491 22.74 16.45 -3.28
CA ASP A 491 22.40 15.92 -4.60
C ASP A 491 21.48 16.89 -5.36
N VAL A 492 21.63 16.98 -6.67
CA VAL A 492 20.63 17.54 -7.60
C VAL A 492 19.85 16.37 -8.17
N THR A 493 18.53 16.45 -8.19
CA THR A 493 17.70 15.43 -8.86
C THR A 493 16.82 16.04 -9.95
N GLY A 494 16.48 15.21 -10.92
CA GLY A 494 15.56 15.56 -11.99
C GLY A 494 14.78 14.31 -12.39
N ASP A 495 13.46 14.43 -12.38
CA ASP A 495 12.54 13.30 -12.34
C ASP A 495 11.38 13.58 -13.30
N VAL A 496 10.95 12.57 -14.06
CA VAL A 496 9.81 12.63 -14.99
C VAL A 496 9.01 11.35 -14.91
N GLU A 497 7.69 11.48 -14.88
CA GLU A 497 6.77 10.36 -14.75
C GLU A 497 5.57 10.56 -15.67
N TYR A 498 5.07 9.44 -16.19
CA TYR A 498 3.84 9.36 -16.94
C TYR A 498 2.96 8.27 -16.35
N GLU A 499 1.77 8.65 -15.90
CA GLU A 499 0.68 7.77 -15.50
C GLU A 499 -0.42 7.81 -16.56
N GLN A 500 -1.01 6.64 -16.83
CA GLN A 500 -2.25 6.54 -17.59
C GLN A 500 -3.21 5.57 -16.88
N SER A 501 -4.43 6.04 -16.62
CA SER A 501 -5.52 5.31 -15.97
C SER A 501 -6.73 5.19 -16.90
N SER A 502 -7.39 4.03 -16.91
CA SER A 502 -8.46 3.69 -17.87
C SER A 502 -9.47 2.69 -17.28
N GLY A 503 -10.75 2.82 -17.66
CA GLY A 503 -11.88 2.00 -17.20
C GLY A 503 -13.19 2.45 -17.86
N SER A 504 -14.34 1.81 -17.55
CA SER A 504 -15.64 2.22 -18.14
C SER A 504 -16.27 3.46 -17.51
N ASP A 505 -15.99 3.69 -16.23
CA ASP A 505 -16.78 4.60 -15.38
C ASP A 505 -16.08 5.95 -15.13
N SER A 506 -14.76 5.99 -15.35
CA SER A 506 -13.95 7.21 -15.51
C SER A 506 -13.63 7.44 -16.98
N SER A 507 -13.33 8.68 -17.37
CA SER A 507 -12.73 8.95 -18.68
C SER A 507 -11.22 8.76 -18.62
N ASP A 508 -10.63 8.14 -19.65
CA ASP A 508 -9.17 7.96 -19.80
C ASP A 508 -8.39 9.19 -19.29
N GLN A 509 -7.54 8.94 -18.29
CA GLN A 509 -6.79 9.96 -17.56
C GLN A 509 -5.30 9.78 -17.88
N ASP A 510 -4.70 10.80 -18.49
CA ASP A 510 -3.25 10.90 -18.74
C ASP A 510 -2.63 11.95 -17.80
N ILE A 511 -1.61 11.59 -17.02
CA ILE A 511 -0.91 12.51 -16.12
C ILE A 511 0.58 12.49 -16.44
N ILE A 512 1.15 13.66 -16.75
CA ILE A 512 2.61 13.83 -16.89
C ILE A 512 3.11 14.69 -15.74
N ARG A 513 4.05 14.17 -14.94
CA ARG A 513 4.76 14.90 -13.89
C ARG A 513 6.21 15.13 -14.32
N ALA A 514 6.76 16.30 -14.03
CA ALA A 514 8.19 16.57 -14.20
C ALA A 514 8.70 17.51 -13.11
N GLY A 515 9.82 17.15 -12.48
CA GLY A 515 10.37 17.82 -11.32
C GLY A 515 11.88 18.05 -11.41
N LEU A 516 12.36 19.09 -10.73
CA LEU A 516 13.77 19.33 -10.45
C LEU A 516 13.94 19.62 -8.96
N GLY A 517 14.86 18.91 -8.30
CA GLY A 517 15.04 18.93 -6.85
C GLY A 517 16.47 19.10 -6.37
N LEU A 518 16.59 19.48 -5.10
CA LEU A 518 17.83 19.49 -4.33
C LEU A 518 17.64 18.66 -3.06
N THR A 519 18.42 17.60 -2.88
CA THR A 519 18.40 16.78 -1.65
C THR A 519 19.60 17.13 -0.77
N LEU A 520 19.33 17.66 0.42
CA LEU A 520 20.30 17.74 1.51
C LEU A 520 20.25 16.44 2.31
N LYS A 521 21.38 15.77 2.51
CA LYS A 521 21.49 14.51 3.30
C LYS A 521 22.64 14.59 4.29
N ARG A 522 22.65 13.73 5.33
CA ARG A 522 23.74 13.72 6.32
C ARG A 522 24.11 12.34 6.85
#